data_AF-A0A9D7MLX3-F1
#
_entry.id   AF-A0A9D7MLX3-F1
#
_cell.length_a   1.000
_cell.length_b   1.000
_cell.length_c   1.000
_cell.angle_alpha   90.00
_cell.angle_beta   90.00
_cell.angle_gamma   90.00
#
_symmetry.space_group_name_H-M   'P 1'
#
loop_
_entity.id
_entity.type
_entity.pdbx_description
1 polymer ?
#
loop_
_entity_poly.entity_id
_entity_poly.type
_entity_poly.pdbx_seq_one_letter_code
_entity_poly.pdbx_strand_id
1 'polypeptide(L)'
;MIQPDLREDIKNYFSSRLCYERHEYDDALKLAARVNINQLIFKLDMKNLLAKIYYDTGSIESLLSLIDTYTKLTGTTAGRVTTIQLRHRKFAANLKKLLHLKSKHADSFKMELLRRRLNKENFTSKRWLLEKLDELIQKCTV
;
A
#
# COMPACT_ATOMS: atom_id res chain seq x y z
N MET A 1 24.69 -17.87 11.84
CA MET A 1 24.43 -18.03 10.39
C MET A 1 22.94 -17.81 10.15
N ILE A 2 22.56 -16.96 9.19
CA ILE A 2 21.16 -16.81 8.75
C ILE A 2 20.81 -18.05 7.92
N GLN A 3 19.65 -18.68 8.16
CA GLN A 3 19.19 -19.84 7.38
C GLN A 3 19.16 -19.49 5.88
N PRO A 4 19.64 -20.36 4.97
CA PRO A 4 19.74 -20.07 3.54
C PRO A 4 18.43 -19.58 2.91
N ASP A 5 17.30 -20.18 3.30
CA ASP A 5 15.98 -19.82 2.79
C ASP A 5 15.59 -18.39 3.18
N LEU A 6 15.84 -18.00 4.43
CA LEU A 6 15.58 -16.65 4.91
C LEU A 6 16.45 -15.61 4.19
N ARG A 7 17.67 -15.96 3.78
CA ARG A 7 18.54 -15.07 2.99
C ARG A 7 17.93 -14.79 1.63
N GLU A 8 17.46 -15.82 0.94
CA GLU A 8 16.85 -15.67 -0.38
C GLU A 8 15.52 -14.91 -0.31
N ASP A 9 14.71 -15.17 0.72
CA ASP A 9 13.49 -14.41 0.99
C ASP A 9 13.76 -12.91 1.20
N ILE A 10 14.79 -12.58 1.99
CA ILE A 10 15.20 -11.19 2.22
C ILE A 10 15.70 -10.55 0.93
N LYS A 11 16.46 -11.29 0.11
CA LYS A 11 16.95 -10.82 -1.19
C LYS A 11 15.77 -10.53 -2.13
N ASN A 12 14.80 -11.45 -2.23
CA ASN A 12 13.59 -11.26 -3.03
C ASN A 12 12.77 -10.06 -2.54
N TYR A 13 12.66 -9.89 -1.22
CA TYR A 13 11.97 -8.75 -0.60
C TYR A 13 12.60 -7.40 -0.99
N PHE A 14 13.93 -7.27 -0.89
CA PHE A 14 14.58 -6.02 -1.27
C PHE A 14 14.62 -5.81 -2.78
N SER A 15 14.77 -6.88 -3.55
CA SER A 15 14.78 -6.82 -5.01
C SER A 15 13.41 -6.40 -5.56
N SER A 16 12.30 -6.90 -4.99
CA SER A 16 10.95 -6.47 -5.41
C SER A 16 10.71 -4.98 -5.15
N ARG A 17 11.20 -4.46 -4.02
CA ARG A 17 11.15 -3.02 -3.72
C ARG A 17 12.00 -2.22 -4.70
N LEU A 18 13.20 -2.69 -5.04
CA LEU A 18 14.06 -2.01 -6.00
C LEU A 18 13.41 -1.94 -7.39
N CYS A 19 12.85 -3.06 -7.87
CA CYS A 19 12.10 -3.09 -9.13
C CYS A 19 10.91 -2.12 -9.12
N TYR A 20 10.17 -2.04 -8.01
CA TYR A 20 9.08 -1.08 -7.87
C TYR A 20 9.55 0.38 -8.01
N GLU A 21 10.64 0.77 -7.33
CA GLU A 21 11.18 2.13 -7.43
C GLU A 21 11.74 2.43 -8.83
N ARG A 22 12.04 1.40 -9.64
CA ARG A 22 12.40 1.51 -11.06
C ARG A 22 11.21 1.43 -12.02
N HIS A 23 9.98 1.35 -11.50
CA HIS A 23 8.77 1.13 -12.29
C HIS A 23 8.72 -0.21 -13.06
N GLU A 24 9.55 -1.18 -12.67
CA GLU A 24 9.59 -2.55 -13.20
C GLU A 24 8.53 -3.41 -12.48
N TYR A 25 7.25 -3.11 -12.71
CA TYR A 25 6.14 -3.67 -11.91
C TYR A 25 5.98 -5.19 -12.00
N ASP A 26 6.15 -5.78 -13.18
CA ASP A 26 6.02 -7.22 -13.37
C ASP A 26 7.10 -8.00 -12.60
N ASP A 27 8.33 -7.52 -12.64
CA ASP A 27 9.44 -8.16 -11.92
C ASP A 27 9.32 -7.94 -10.41
N ALA A 28 8.83 -6.77 -10.00
CA ALA A 28 8.46 -6.53 -8.60
C ALA A 28 7.42 -7.56 -8.11
N LEU A 29 6.37 -7.85 -8.89
CA LEU A 29 5.35 -8.84 -8.55
C LEU A 29 5.91 -10.27 -8.51
N LYS A 30 6.71 -10.66 -9.51
CA LYS A 30 7.35 -11.99 -9.57
C LYS A 30 8.23 -12.24 -8.34
N LEU A 31 9.03 -11.25 -7.95
CA LEU A 31 9.91 -11.34 -6.79
C LEU A 31 9.10 -11.32 -5.48
N ALA A 32 8.09 -10.45 -5.37
CA ALA A 32 7.20 -10.38 -4.22
C ALA A 32 6.47 -11.70 -3.95
N ALA A 33 6.05 -12.42 -5.00
CA ALA A 33 5.39 -13.72 -4.88
C ALA A 33 6.29 -14.83 -4.30
N ARG A 34 7.62 -14.65 -4.35
CA ARG A 34 8.60 -15.61 -3.81
C ARG A 34 8.98 -15.34 -2.36
N VAL A 35 8.51 -14.25 -1.74
CA VAL A 35 8.88 -13.86 -0.37
C VAL A 35 8.06 -14.64 0.64
N ASN A 36 8.71 -15.48 1.45
CA ASN A 36 8.09 -16.27 2.51
C ASN A 36 8.54 -15.87 3.93
N ILE A 37 8.58 -14.57 4.20
CA ILE A 37 9.01 -14.04 5.51
C ILE A 37 7.83 -14.06 6.50
N ASN A 38 8.01 -14.77 7.62
CA ASN A 38 6.92 -14.97 8.59
C ASN A 38 6.65 -13.78 9.52
N GLN A 39 7.61 -12.88 9.67
CA GLN A 39 7.53 -11.71 10.54
C GLN A 39 6.47 -10.72 10.04
N LEU A 40 5.57 -10.31 10.93
CA LEU A 40 4.40 -9.47 10.62
C LEU A 40 4.77 -8.18 9.88
N ILE A 41 5.88 -7.53 10.26
CA ILE A 41 6.33 -6.27 9.64
C ILE A 41 6.57 -6.44 8.14
N PHE A 42 7.21 -7.53 7.71
CA PHE A 42 7.46 -7.81 6.30
C PHE A 42 6.17 -8.16 5.55
N LYS A 43 5.25 -8.91 6.18
CA LYS A 43 3.93 -9.19 5.59
C LYS A 43 3.14 -7.90 5.35
N LEU A 44 3.15 -6.98 6.31
CA LEU A 44 2.49 -5.68 6.20
C LEU A 44 3.14 -4.79 5.14
N ASP A 45 4.47 -4.73 5.09
CA ASP A 45 5.20 -3.96 4.08
C ASP A 45 5.01 -4.54 2.67
N MET A 46 4.91 -5.87 2.53
CA MET A 46 4.62 -6.50 1.24
C MET A 46 3.21 -6.16 0.74
N LYS A 47 2.21 -6.20 1.62
CA LYS A 47 0.85 -5.75 1.28
C LYS A 47 0.83 -4.28 0.86
N ASN A 48 1.62 -3.44 1.52
CA ASN A 48 1.80 -2.04 1.16
C ASN A 48 2.40 -1.88 -0.26
N LEU A 49 3.48 -2.62 -0.57
CA LEU A 49 4.12 -2.62 -1.88
C LEU A 49 3.16 -3.06 -2.99
N LEU A 50 2.49 -4.20 -2.81
CA LEU A 50 1.52 -4.73 -3.77
C LEU A 50 0.36 -3.76 -4.01
N ALA A 51 -0.10 -3.06 -2.95
CA ALA A 51 -1.17 -2.07 -3.09
C ALA A 51 -0.74 -0.88 -3.96
N LYS A 52 0.51 -0.43 -3.82
CA LYS A 52 1.07 0.63 -4.69
C LYS A 52 1.18 0.16 -6.14
N ILE A 53 1.71 -1.05 -6.37
CA ILE A 53 1.82 -1.64 -7.71
C ILE A 53 0.44 -1.74 -8.39
N TYR A 54 -0.56 -2.30 -7.71
CA TYR A 54 -1.88 -2.46 -8.29
C TYR A 54 -2.57 -1.12 -8.56
N TYR A 55 -2.30 -0.10 -7.73
CA TYR A 55 -2.79 1.25 -8.02
C TYR A 55 -2.12 1.84 -9.26
N ASP A 56 -0.79 1.77 -9.34
CA ASP A 56 0.01 2.37 -10.41
C ASP A 56 -0.25 1.70 -11.77
N THR A 57 -0.48 0.38 -11.78
CA THR A 57 -0.81 -0.40 -12.99
C THR A 57 -2.30 -0.35 -13.36
N GLY A 58 -3.15 0.28 -12.54
CA GLY A 58 -4.60 0.31 -12.78
C GLY A 58 -5.33 -1.02 -12.53
N SER A 59 -4.69 -1.98 -11.86
CA SER A 59 -5.25 -3.29 -11.49
C SER A 59 -6.24 -3.17 -10.33
N ILE A 60 -7.38 -2.51 -10.56
CA ILE A 60 -8.31 -2.10 -9.49
C ILE A 60 -8.94 -3.29 -8.76
N GLU A 61 -9.32 -4.36 -9.45
CA GLU A 61 -9.92 -5.55 -8.83
C GLU A 61 -8.93 -6.24 -7.88
N SER A 62 -7.69 -6.45 -8.34
CA SER A 62 -6.60 -7.00 -7.54
C SER A 62 -6.32 -6.12 -6.32
N LEU A 63 -6.37 -4.80 -6.48
CA LEU A 63 -6.19 -3.85 -5.38
C LEU A 63 -7.31 -3.95 -4.35
N LEU A 64 -8.58 -4.04 -4.76
CA LEU A 64 -9.71 -4.16 -3.84
C LEU A 64 -9.64 -5.46 -3.03
N SER A 65 -9.38 -6.58 -3.71
CA SER A 65 -9.16 -7.88 -3.05
C SER A 65 -7.98 -7.83 -2.06
N LEU A 66 -6.88 -7.18 -2.46
CA LEU A 66 -5.73 -7.00 -1.60
C LEU A 66 -6.07 -6.18 -0.36
N ILE A 67 -6.79 -5.05 -0.49
CA ILE A 67 -7.21 -4.19 0.62
C ILE A 67 -8.02 -4.97 1.65
N ASP A 68 -8.88 -5.89 1.23
CA ASP A 68 -9.66 -6.71 2.14
C ASP A 68 -8.77 -7.66 2.96
N THR A 69 -7.82 -8.35 2.29
CA THR A 69 -6.84 -9.21 3.01
C THR A 69 -5.90 -8.39 3.90
N TYR A 70 -5.53 -7.20 3.47
CA TYR A 70 -4.65 -6.29 4.19
C TYR A 70 -5.32 -5.77 5.47
N THR A 71 -6.60 -5.40 5.37
CA THR A 71 -7.41 -4.97 6.52
C THR A 71 -7.53 -6.09 7.56
N LYS A 72 -7.78 -7.33 7.12
CA LYS A 72 -7.79 -8.51 8.00
C LYS A 72 -6.46 -8.72 8.72
N LEU A 73 -5.34 -8.63 8.00
CA LEU A 73 -3.98 -8.78 8.58
C LEU A 73 -3.64 -7.69 9.61
N THR A 74 -4.17 -6.47 9.43
CA THR A 74 -4.03 -5.38 10.41
C THR A 74 -4.98 -5.50 11.61
N GLY A 75 -5.83 -6.54 11.62
CA GLY A 75 -6.70 -6.88 12.74
C GLY A 75 -5.95 -7.41 13.95
N THR A 76 -6.63 -7.46 15.07
CA THR A 76 -6.07 -7.86 16.36
C THR A 76 -5.61 -9.31 16.37
N THR A 77 -4.36 -9.56 16.74
CA THR A 77 -3.87 -10.90 17.09
C THR A 77 -3.74 -10.93 18.62
N ALA A 78 -4.43 -11.84 19.31
CA ALA A 78 -4.39 -11.98 20.78
C ALA A 78 -4.77 -10.70 21.58
N GLY A 79 -5.79 -9.96 21.14
CA GLY A 79 -6.35 -8.82 21.90
C GLY A 79 -5.60 -7.49 21.81
N ARG A 80 -4.41 -7.41 21.17
CA ARG A 80 -3.65 -6.15 21.05
C ARG A 80 -3.31 -5.80 19.59
N VAL A 81 -3.49 -4.53 19.24
CA VAL A 81 -3.08 -3.97 17.94
C VAL A 81 -1.78 -3.21 18.14
N THR A 82 -0.76 -3.55 17.36
CA THR A 82 0.52 -2.82 17.36
C THR A 82 0.39 -1.46 16.66
N THR A 83 1.24 -0.51 17.01
CA THR A 83 1.32 0.80 16.32
C THR A 83 1.54 0.63 14.81
N ILE A 84 2.33 -0.38 14.41
CA ILE A 84 2.58 -0.68 12.99
C ILE A 84 1.28 -1.12 12.31
N GLN A 85 0.55 -2.10 12.86
CA GLN A 85 -0.74 -2.53 12.31
C GLN A 85 -1.72 -1.36 12.17
N LEU A 86 -1.79 -0.46 13.16
CA LEU A 86 -2.67 0.72 13.10
C LEU A 86 -2.30 1.65 11.94
N ARG A 87 -0.99 1.90 11.72
CA ARG A 87 -0.51 2.73 10.60
C ARG A 87 -0.84 2.10 9.24
N HIS A 88 -0.69 0.79 9.10
CA HIS A 88 -1.04 0.07 7.87
C HIS A 88 -2.55 0.03 7.64
N ARG A 89 -3.36 -0.14 8.70
CA ARG A 89 -4.83 -0.08 8.62
C ARG A 89 -5.32 1.27 8.14
N LYS A 90 -4.74 2.35 8.67
CA LYS A 90 -5.04 3.73 8.22
C LYS A 90 -4.70 3.92 6.75
N PHE A 91 -3.55 3.43 6.29
CA PHE A 91 -3.19 3.46 4.87
C PHE A 91 -4.23 2.74 3.99
N ALA A 92 -4.56 1.48 4.30
CA ALA A 92 -5.54 0.71 3.51
C ALA A 92 -6.92 1.40 3.48
N ALA A 93 -7.37 1.94 4.61
CA ALA A 93 -8.63 2.68 4.69
C ALA A 93 -8.61 3.98 3.88
N ASN A 94 -7.50 4.71 3.90
CA ASN A 94 -7.35 5.95 3.13
C ASN A 94 -7.20 5.68 1.63
N LEU A 95 -6.52 4.58 1.24
CA LEU A 95 -6.42 4.13 -0.15
C LEU A 95 -7.80 3.75 -0.72
N LYS A 96 -8.62 3.02 0.04
CA LYS A 96 -10.00 2.70 -0.38
C LYS A 96 -10.84 3.96 -0.63
N LYS A 97 -10.68 4.99 0.21
CA LYS A 97 -11.35 6.29 0.01
C LYS A 97 -10.85 7.00 -1.25
N LEU A 98 -9.53 6.98 -1.51
CA LEU A 98 -8.94 7.53 -2.73
C LEU A 98 -9.52 6.86 -3.99
N LEU A 99 -9.63 5.54 -4.00
CA LEU A 99 -10.24 4.79 -5.11
C LEU A 99 -11.70 5.19 -5.36
N HIS A 100 -12.47 5.37 -4.29
CA HIS A 100 -13.86 5.81 -4.40
C HIS A 100 -13.98 7.22 -4.98
N LEU A 101 -13.02 8.11 -4.69
CA LEU A 101 -12.98 9.44 -5.29
C LEU A 101 -12.59 9.37 -6.78
N LYS A 102 -11.59 8.54 -7.12
CA LYS A 102 -11.16 8.33 -8.50
C LYS A 102 -12.31 7.82 -9.40
N SER A 103 -13.20 6.97 -8.89
CA SER A 103 -14.28 6.36 -9.70
C SER A 103 -15.52 7.25 -9.90
N LYS A 104 -15.73 8.28 -9.08
CA LYS A 104 -16.96 9.09 -9.07
C LYS A 104 -16.85 10.46 -9.72
N HIS A 105 -15.79 10.73 -10.51
CA HIS A 105 -15.44 12.09 -10.99
C HIS A 105 -15.48 13.09 -9.83
N ALA A 106 -14.56 12.92 -8.89
CA ALA A 106 -14.69 13.52 -7.58
C ALA A 106 -14.64 15.06 -7.56
N ASP A 107 -15.57 15.58 -6.78
CA ASP A 107 -15.64 16.94 -6.24
C ASP A 107 -14.31 17.37 -5.61
N SER A 108 -13.72 18.45 -6.13
CA SER A 108 -12.46 19.05 -5.68
C SER A 108 -12.48 19.37 -4.19
N PHE A 109 -13.64 19.73 -3.63
CA PHE A 109 -13.81 19.96 -2.19
C PHE A 109 -13.56 18.68 -1.37
N LYS A 110 -14.08 17.53 -1.81
CA LYS A 110 -13.87 16.24 -1.11
C LYS A 110 -12.41 15.80 -1.18
N MET A 111 -11.73 16.08 -2.29
CA MET A 111 -10.31 15.79 -2.44
C MET A 111 -9.47 16.65 -1.48
N GLU A 112 -9.73 17.96 -1.41
CA GLU A 112 -9.03 18.86 -0.49
C GLU A 112 -9.31 18.52 0.98
N LEU A 113 -10.54 18.15 1.32
CA LEU A 113 -10.89 17.68 2.66
C LEU A 113 -10.12 16.39 3.04
N LEU A 114 -10.00 15.45 2.08
CA LEU A 114 -9.18 14.25 2.27
C LEU A 114 -7.71 14.64 2.50
N ARG A 115 -7.16 15.52 1.67
CA ARG A 115 -5.77 16.01 1.76
C ARG A 115 -5.46 16.58 3.14
N ARG A 116 -6.30 17.50 3.65
CA ARG A 116 -6.16 18.08 5.00
C ARG A 116 -6.17 17.02 6.10
N ARG A 117 -7.04 16.01 5.98
CA ARG A 117 -7.09 14.91 6.94
C ARG A 117 -5.82 14.06 6.90
N LEU A 118 -5.37 13.67 5.70
CA LEU A 118 -4.15 12.88 5.52
C LEU A 118 -2.93 13.60 6.11
N ASN A 119 -2.84 14.93 5.95
CA ASN A 119 -1.75 15.74 6.50
C ASN A 119 -1.66 15.68 8.04
N LYS A 120 -2.78 15.50 8.75
CA LYS A 120 -2.80 15.38 10.22
C LYS A 120 -2.60 13.95 10.73
N GLU A 121 -2.87 12.94 9.90
CA GLU A 121 -2.75 11.54 10.29
C GLU A 121 -1.31 11.01 10.17
N ASN A 122 -0.96 10.04 11.02
CA ASN A 122 0.27 9.23 10.92
C ASN A 122 -0.08 7.81 10.45
N PHE A 123 0.42 7.44 9.27
CA PHE A 123 0.20 6.15 8.62
C PHE A 123 1.34 5.83 7.63
N THR A 124 1.45 4.57 7.21
CA THR A 124 2.50 4.14 6.26
C THR A 124 2.25 4.70 4.86
N SER A 125 3.30 4.89 4.05
CA SER A 125 3.19 5.40 2.67
C SER A 125 2.42 6.73 2.52
N LYS A 126 2.40 7.57 3.55
CA LYS A 126 1.68 8.86 3.54
C LYS A 126 2.08 9.75 2.37
N ARG A 127 3.39 9.89 2.12
CA ARG A 127 3.93 10.68 1.01
C ARG A 127 3.34 10.22 -0.33
N TRP A 128 3.45 8.93 -0.63
CA TRP A 128 2.92 8.36 -1.87
C TRP A 128 1.41 8.56 -2.01
N LEU A 129 0.63 8.40 -0.94
CA LEU A 129 -0.82 8.60 -1.02
C LEU A 129 -1.20 10.06 -1.28
N LEU A 130 -0.44 11.02 -0.72
CA LEU A 130 -0.62 12.45 -1.00
C LEU A 130 -0.27 12.77 -2.45
N GLU A 131 0.85 12.23 -2.97
CA GLU A 131 1.23 12.37 -4.39
C GLU A 131 0.10 11.88 -5.31
N LYS A 132 -0.47 10.70 -5.04
CA LYS A 132 -1.60 10.18 -5.83
C LYS A 132 -2.89 10.99 -5.72
N LEU A 133 -3.12 11.64 -4.58
CA LEU A 133 -4.24 12.55 -4.43
C LEU A 133 -4.02 13.85 -5.22
N ASP A 134 -2.81 14.41 -5.17
CA ASP A 134 -2.45 15.62 -5.91
C ASP A 134 -2.51 15.37 -7.44
N GLU A 135 -2.06 14.20 -7.92
CA GLU A 135 -2.24 13.77 -9.33
C GLU A 135 -3.71 13.76 -9.76
N LEU A 136 -4.63 13.33 -8.88
CA LEU A 136 -6.07 13.33 -9.17
C LEU A 136 -6.67 14.74 -9.19
N ILE A 137 -6.24 15.62 -8.27
CA ILE A 137 -6.69 17.02 -8.22
C ILE A 137 -6.29 17.76 -9.50
N GLN A 138 -5.05 17.57 -9.96
CA GLN A 138 -4.56 18.19 -11.20
C GLN A 138 -5.39 17.77 -12.41
N LYS A 139 -5.74 16.48 -12.52
CA LYS A 139 -6.57 15.96 -13.63
C LYS A 139 -8.02 16.45 -13.61
N CYS A 140 -8.52 16.98 -12.50
CA CYS A 140 -9.87 17.54 -12.40
C CYS A 140 -9.93 19.06 -12.64
N THR A 141 -8.79 19.74 -12.68
CA THR A 141 -8.70 21.20 -12.86
C THR A 141 -8.42 21.61 -14.31
N VAL A 142 -8.04 20.64 -15.15
CA VAL A 142 -7.86 20.76 -16.61
C VAL A 142 -9.10 20.21 -17.30
#